data_AF-A0A927BU01-F1
#
_entry.id   AF-A0A927BU01-F1
#
_cell.length_a   1.000
_cell.length_b   1.000
_cell.length_c   1.000
_cell.angle_alpha   90.00
_cell.angle_beta   90.00
_cell.angle_gamma   90.00
#
_symmetry.space_group_name_H-M   'P 1'
#
loop_
_entity.id
_entity.type
_entity.pdbx_description
1 polymer ?
#
loop_
_entity_poly.entity_id
_entity_poly.type
_entity_poly.pdbx_seq_one_letter_code
_entity_poly.pdbx_strand_id
1 'polypeptide(L)' 'MSEGQLGYISALITIFIGCGILTLAVDVAYYRQKKMKRERKTSRVLGWTNIWTGIALLVSHWLMSI' A
#
# COMPACT_ATOMS: atom_id res chain seq x y z
N MET A 1 16.32 -2.89 18.86
CA MET A 1 14.89 -2.64 18.54
C MET A 1 14.06 -3.49 19.48
N SER A 2 13.03 -2.95 20.13
CA SER A 2 12.15 -3.74 21.01
C SER A 2 11.29 -4.69 20.16
N GLU A 3 10.93 -5.88 20.66
CA GLU A 3 10.13 -6.87 19.91
C GLU A 3 8.79 -6.29 19.40
N GLY A 4 8.21 -5.33 20.14
CA GLY A 4 7.00 -4.63 19.73
C GLY A 4 7.18 -3.74 18.49
N GLN A 5 8.40 -3.22 18.23
CA GLN A 5 8.66 -2.38 17.05
C GLN A 5 8.72 -3.20 15.76
N LEU A 6 9.26 -4.43 15.81
CA LEU A 6 9.31 -5.34 14.66
C LEU A 6 7.91 -5.81 14.25
N GLY A 7 7.07 -6.14 15.23
CA GLY A 7 5.65 -6.46 15.00
C GLY A 7 4.87 -5.29 14.42
N TYR A 8 5.12 -4.07 14.91
CA TYR A 8 4.48 -2.85 14.41
C TYR A 8 4.86 -2.53 12.96
N ILE A 9 6.14 -2.61 12.58
CA ILE A 9 6.58 -2.37 11.20
C ILE A 9 5.97 -3.43 10.26
N SER A 10 5.92 -4.69 10.68
CA SER A 10 5.29 -5.77 9.89
C SER A 10 3.79 -5.53 9.67
N ALA A 11 3.08 -5.03 10.69
CA ALA A 11 1.69 -4.63 10.55
C ALA A 11 1.53 -3.45 9.58
N LEU A 12 2.38 -2.43 9.67
CA LEU A 12 2.37 -1.29 8.73
C LEU A 12 2.58 -1.74 7.29
N ILE A 13 3.57 -2.61 7.03
CA ILE A 13 3.82 -3.16 5.69
C ILE A 13 2.54 -3.82 5.14
N THR A 14 1.90 -4.65 5.97
CA THR A 14 0.68 -5.38 5.59
C THR A 14 -0.46 -4.40 5.28
N ILE A 15 -0.64 -3.35 6.09
CA ILE A 15 -1.66 -2.32 5.88
C ILE A 15 -1.38 -1.54 4.59
N PHE A 16 -0.15 -1.09 4.37
CA PHE A 16 0.20 -0.31 3.18
C PHE A 16 -0.02 -1.11 1.89
N ILE A 17 0.46 -2.35 1.84
CA ILE A 17 0.27 -3.22 0.68
C ILE A 17 -1.22 -3.58 0.53
N GLY A 18 -1.87 -3.99 1.61
CA GLY A 18 -3.27 -4.39 1.63
C GLY A 18 -4.21 -3.26 1.17
N CYS A 19 -4.09 -2.06 1.75
CA CYS A 19 -4.85 -0.89 1.30
C CYS A 19 -4.51 -0.52 -0.15
N GLY A 20 -3.25 -0.59 -0.56
CA GLY A 20 -2.86 -0.32 -1.94
C GLY A 20 -3.54 -1.25 -2.94
N ILE A 21 -3.58 -2.56 -2.64
CA ILE A 21 -4.30 -3.57 -3.43
C ILE A 21 -5.79 -3.28 -3.42
N LEU A 22 -6.39 -3.02 -2.26
CA LEU A 22 -7.83 -2.74 -2.14
C LEU A 22 -8.24 -1.50 -2.94
N THR A 23 -7.47 -0.41 -2.90
CA THR A 23 -7.74 0.78 -3.71
C THR A 23 -7.66 0.47 -5.21
N LEU A 24 -6.68 -0.33 -5.65
CA LEU A 24 -6.57 -0.73 -7.05
C LEU A 24 -7.68 -1.69 -7.49
N ALA A 25 -8.17 -2.55 -6.60
CA ALA A 25 -9.20 -3.53 -6.91
C ALA A 25 -10.62 -2.93 -6.84
N VAL A 26 -10.91 -2.15 -5.80
CA VAL A 26 -12.25 -1.62 -5.50
C VAL A 26 -12.43 -0.23 -6.10
N ASP A 27 -11.65 0.76 -5.64
CA ASP A 27 -11.88 2.16 -6.02
C ASP A 27 -11.64 2.39 -7.52
N VAL A 28 -10.54 1.88 -8.06
CA VAL A 28 -10.23 2.02 -9.49
C VAL A 28 -11.30 1.32 -10.34
N ALA A 29 -11.81 0.16 -9.91
CA ALA A 29 -12.89 -0.54 -10.60
C ALA A 29 -14.21 0.25 -10.52
N TYR A 30 -14.54 0.79 -9.36
CA TYR A 30 -15.72 1.63 -9.14
C TYR A 30 -15.69 2.89 -10.02
N TYR A 31 -14.60 3.66 -9.97
CA TYR A 31 -14.47 4.88 -10.78
C TYR A 31 -14.41 4.58 -12.28
N ARG A 32 -13.92 3.40 -12.69
CA ARG A 32 -14.00 2.94 -14.07
C ARG A 32 -15.45 2.73 -14.51
N GLN A 33 -16.27 2.07 -13.69
CA GLN A 33 -17.69 1.83 -13.99
C GLN A 33 -18.49 3.14 -14.06
N LYS A 34 -18.17 4.10 -13.17
CA LYS A 34 -18.80 5.43 -13.14
C LYS A 34 -18.25 6.42 -14.18
N LYS A 35 -17.31 6.00 -15.04
CA LYS A 35 -16.63 6.86 -16.03
C LYS A 35 -15.92 8.10 -15.43
N MET A 36 -15.58 8.04 -14.15
CA MET A 36 -14.92 9.10 -13.38
C MET A 36 -13.40 9.06 -13.60
N LYS A 37 -12.94 9.61 -14.73
CA LYS A 37 -11.55 9.46 -15.19
C LYS A 37 -10.52 10.09 -14.24
N ARG A 38 -10.85 11.23 -13.62
CA ARG A 38 -9.93 11.98 -12.75
C ARG A 38 -9.70 11.22 -11.45
N GLU A 39 -10.77 10.81 -10.81
CA GLU A 39 -10.81 10.05 -9.56
C GLU A 39 -10.15 8.69 -9.76
N ARG A 40 -10.44 8.01 -10.88
CA ARG A 40 -9.76 6.76 -11.25
C ARG A 40 -8.25 6.93 -11.35
N LYS A 41 -7.76 8.03 -11.96
CA LYS A 41 -6.32 8.29 -12.07
C LYS A 41 -5.71 8.52 -10.69
N THR A 42 -6.36 9.33 -9.85
CA THR A 42 -5.92 9.59 -8.48
C THR A 42 -5.85 8.30 -7.67
N SER A 43 -6.90 7.48 -7.66
CA SER A 43 -6.91 6.19 -6.94
C SER A 43 -5.87 5.21 -7.48
N ARG A 44 -5.60 5.22 -8.80
CA ARG A 44 -4.54 4.39 -9.36
C ARG A 44 -3.17 4.82 -8.84
N VAL A 45 -2.89 6.12 -8.81
CA VAL A 45 -1.64 6.65 -8.25
C VAL A 45 -1.54 6.31 -6.77
N LEU A 46 -2.59 6.60 -5.98
CA LEU A 46 -2.62 6.31 -4.54
C LEU A 46 -2.40 4.83 -4.23
N GLY A 47 -3.09 3.94 -4.93
CA GLY A 47 -2.94 2.50 -4.73
C GLY A 47 -1.52 2.00 -5.01
N TRP A 48 -0.91 2.45 -6.11
CA TRP A 48 0.48 2.12 -6.42
C TRP A 48 1.46 2.74 -5.42
N THR A 49 1.27 3.99 -5.00
CA THR A 49 2.10 4.62 -3.96
C THR A 49 2.06 3.82 -2.67
N ASN A 50 0.88 3.36 -2.23
CA ASN A 50 0.75 2.54 -1.03
C ASN A 50 1.51 1.21 -1.14
N ILE A 51 1.42 0.54 -2.29
CA ILE A 51 2.17 -0.69 -2.55
C ILE A 51 3.67 -0.43 -2.51
N TRP A 52 4.15 0.62 -3.19
CA TRP A 52 5.57 0.98 -3.21
C TRP A 52 6.09 1.34 -1.83
N THR A 53 5.34 2.09 -1.03
CA THR A 53 5.69 2.39 0.37
C THR A 53 5.79 1.12 1.21
N GLY A 54 4.83 0.20 1.07
CA GLY A 54 4.88 -1.09 1.77
C GLY A 54 6.07 -1.96 1.36
N ILE A 55 6.39 -2.02 0.07
CA ILE A 55 7.58 -2.72 -0.44
C ILE A 55 8.87 -2.06 0.08
N ALA A 56 8.97 -0.74 0.05
CA ALA A 56 10.13 -0.01 0.56
C ALA A 56 10.35 -0.26 2.06
N LEU A 57 9.28 -0.30 2.84
CA LEU A 57 9.31 -0.66 4.26
C LEU A 57 9.74 -2.11 4.47
N LEU A 58 9.25 -3.04 3.66
CA LEU A 58 9.64 -4.44 3.70
C LEU A 58 11.15 -4.57 3.44
N VAL A 59 11.65 -3.98 2.34
CA VAL A 59 13.08 -3.99 2.00
C VAL A 59 13.92 -3.36 3.11
N SER A 60 13.49 -2.22 3.67
CA SER A 60 14.20 -1.56 4.77
C SER A 60 14.25 -2.43 6.02
N HIS A 61 13.13 -3.09 6.36
CA HIS A 61 13.09 -4.04 7.47
C HIS A 61 14.05 -5.21 7.22
N TRP A 62 14.05 -5.78 6.01
CA TRP A 62 14.96 -6.88 5.66
C TRP A 62 16.43 -6.46 5.77
N LEU A 63 16.79 -5.27 5.28
CA LEU A 63 18.15 -4.72 5.37
C LEU A 63 18.59 -4.43 6.81
N MET A 64 17.69 -4.00 7.69
CA MET A 64 18.00 -3.78 9.10
C MET A 64 18.01 -5.07 9.93
N SER A 65 17.34 -6.12 9.47
CA SER A 65 17.31 -7.42 10.16
C SER A 65 18.43 -8.36 9.75
N ILE A 66 19.17 -8.05 8.69
CA ILE A 66 20.39 -8.76 8.26
C ILE A 66 21.57 -8.38 9.15
#